data_AF-A0A418KSE8-F1
#
_entry.id   AF-A0A418KSE8-F1
#
_cell.length_a   1.000
_cell.length_b   1.000
_cell.length_c   1.000
_cell.angle_alpha   90.00
_cell.angle_beta   90.00
_cell.angle_gamma   90.00
#
_symmetry.space_group_name_H-M   'P 1'
#
loop_
_entity.id
_entity.type
_entity.pdbx_description
1 polymer ?
#
loop_
_entity_poly.entity_id
_entity_poly.type
_entity_poly.pdbx_seq_one_letter_code
_entity_poly.pdbx_strand_id
1 'polypeptide(L)' 'MSVVRVGDVLHVQVADDGRGGAHLGKGHGLAGLADRLAGVDGRLDVVSPPAGGTTVTAELPIPAASTAR' A
#
# COMPACT_ATOMS: atom_id res chain seq x y z
N MET A 1 11.27 2.70 -3.64
CA MET A 1 9.97 3.24 -3.15
C MET A 1 9.54 4.35 -4.08
N SER A 2 8.26 4.38 -4.45
CA SER A 2 7.67 5.45 -5.26
C SER A 2 6.36 5.94 -4.64
N VAL A 3 6.06 7.21 -4.85
CA VAL A 3 4.79 7.85 -4.49
C VAL A 3 4.36 8.66 -5.70
N VAL A 4 3.22 8.32 -6.30
CA VAL A 4 2.72 8.94 -7.53
C VAL A 4 1.25 9.26 -7.38
N ARG A 5 0.85 10.47 -7.78
CA ARG A 5 -0.58 10.84 -7.89
C ARG A 5 -1.07 10.49 -9.29
N VAL A 6 -2.13 9.69 -9.39
CA VAL A 6 -2.82 9.33 -10.64
C VAL A 6 -4.28 9.74 -10.50
N GLY A 7 -4.67 10.83 -11.17
CA GLY A 7 -5.97 11.45 -10.94
C GLY A 7 -6.13 11.82 -9.46
N ASP A 8 -7.20 11.38 -8.83
CA ASP A 8 -7.48 11.61 -7.41
C ASP A 8 -7.04 10.44 -6.50
N VAL A 9 -6.10 9.62 -6.97
CA VAL A 9 -5.55 8.49 -6.20
C VAL A 9 -4.06 8.67 -5.97
N LEU A 10 -3.60 8.42 -4.75
CA LEU A 10 -2.19 8.27 -4.40
C LEU A 10 -1.80 6.80 -4.52
N HIS A 11 -0.85 6.50 -5.40
CA HIS A 11 -0.23 5.20 -5.54
C HIS A 11 1.11 5.22 -4.81
N VAL A 12 1.25 4.39 -3.79
CA VAL A 12 2.51 4.18 -3.05
C VAL A 12 2.98 2.76 -3.31
N GLN A 13 4.24 2.61 -3.72
CA GLN A 13 4.84 1.29 -3.94
C GLN A 13 6.16 1.15 -3.20
N VAL A 14 6.31 0.07 -2.46
CA VAL A 14 7.57 -0.35 -1.82
C VAL A 14 7.92 -1.73 -2.36
N ALA A 15 9.17 -1.91 -2.77
CA ALA A 15 9.69 -3.18 -3.24
C ALA A 15 11.03 -3.48 -2.56
N ASP A 16 11.24 -4.75 -2.22
CA ASP A 16 12.50 -5.31 -1.75
C ASP A 16 12.83 -6.59 -2.53
N ASP A 17 14.10 -6.97 -2.49
CA ASP A 17 14.69 -8.18 -3.08
C ASP A 17 14.93 -9.29 -2.04
N GLY A 18 14.20 -9.23 -0.92
CA GLY A 18 14.33 -10.19 0.16
C GLY A 18 13.78 -11.58 -0.18
N ARG A 19 13.63 -12.42 0.84
CA ARG A 19 13.21 -13.83 0.69
C ARG A 19 11.75 -14.04 0.24
N GLY A 20 10.93 -12.99 0.18
CA GLY A 20 9.49 -13.08 -0.08
C GLY A 20 8.69 -13.89 0.95
N GLY A 21 7.46 -14.25 0.59
CA GLY A 21 6.52 -14.98 1.46
C GLY A 21 5.79 -14.11 2.50
N ALA A 22 5.69 -12.80 2.27
CA ALA A 22 4.87 -11.92 3.07
C ALA A 22 3.38 -12.24 2.89
N HIS A 23 2.64 -12.28 3.99
CA HIS A 23 1.21 -12.59 3.99
C HIS A 23 0.46 -11.68 4.94
N LEU A 24 -0.69 -11.15 4.50
CA LEU A 24 -1.57 -10.30 5.31
C LEU A 24 -2.05 -11.00 6.58
N GLY A 25 -2.30 -12.32 6.53
CA GLY A 25 -2.80 -13.08 7.68
C GLY A 25 -1.73 -13.49 8.71
N LYS A 26 -0.45 -13.16 8.50
CA LYS A 26 0.63 -13.55 9.42
C LYS A 26 1.22 -12.30 10.09
N GLY A 27 0.83 -12.06 11.34
CA GLY A 27 1.31 -10.94 12.15
C GLY A 27 0.51 -9.65 11.95
N HIS A 28 0.90 -8.59 12.66
CA HIS A 28 0.12 -7.34 12.77
C HIS A 28 0.59 -6.22 11.82
N GLY A 29 1.75 -6.36 11.17
CA GLY A 29 2.32 -5.31 10.33
C GLY A 29 1.47 -5.00 9.10
N LEU A 30 1.41 -5.93 8.15
CA LEU A 30 0.63 -5.75 6.91
C LEU A 30 -0.88 -5.78 7.16
N ALA A 31 -1.36 -6.58 8.11
CA ALA A 31 -2.77 -6.58 8.53
C ALA A 31 -3.19 -5.19 9.03
N GLY A 32 -2.42 -4.60 9.95
CA GLY A 32 -2.73 -3.27 10.47
C GLY A 32 -2.60 -2.16 9.42
N LEU A 33 -1.74 -2.31 8.41
CA LEU A 33 -1.70 -1.38 7.28
C LEU A 33 -2.96 -1.51 6.41
N ALA A 34 -3.41 -2.73 6.13
CA ALA A 34 -4.65 -2.96 5.39
C ALA A 34 -5.86 -2.36 6.13
N ASP A 35 -5.96 -2.57 7.44
CA ASP A 35 -7.04 -2.01 8.25
C ASP A 35 -7.06 -0.47 8.24
N ARG A 36 -5.87 0.16 8.36
CA ARG A 36 -5.75 1.62 8.31
C ARG A 36 -6.12 2.19 6.95
N LEU A 37 -5.75 1.51 5.87
CA LEU A 37 -6.10 1.92 4.52
C LEU A 37 -7.60 1.78 4.27
N ALA A 38 -8.22 0.69 4.73
CA ALA A 38 -9.67 0.51 4.65
C ALA A 38 -10.45 1.62 5.36
N GLY A 39 -9.91 2.17 6.47
CA GLY A 39 -10.52 3.29 7.19
C GLY A 39 -10.55 4.62 6.42
N VAL A 40 -9.86 4.73 5.29
CA VAL A 40 -9.82 5.92 4.43
C VAL A 40 -10.17 5.60 2.97
N ASP A 41 -10.97 4.56 2.76
CA ASP A 41 -11.38 4.06 1.44
C ASP A 41 -10.18 3.68 0.53
N GLY A 42 -9.05 3.34 1.14
CA GLY A 42 -7.84 2.86 0.49
C GLY A 42 -7.71 1.35 0.44
N ARG A 43 -6.77 0.85 -0.35
CA ARG A 43 -6.49 -0.58 -0.54
C ARG A 43 -4.99 -0.87 -0.42
N LEU A 44 -4.68 -2.06 0.09
CA LEU A 44 -3.34 -2.64 0.10
C LEU A 44 -3.31 -3.91 -0.76
N ASP A 45 -2.33 -4.01 -1.65
CA ASP A 45 -2.01 -5.21 -2.40
C ASP A 45 -0.57 -5.65 -2.08
N VAL A 46 -0.36 -6.97 -1.95
CA VAL A 46 0.94 -7.54 -1.58
C VAL A 46 1.23 -8.71 -2.51
N VAL A 47 2.30 -8.57 -3.29
CA VAL A 47 2.87 -9.63 -4.13
C VAL A 47 4.20 -10.02 -3.54
N SER A 48 4.30 -11.24 -3.00
CA SER A 48 5.50 -11.71 -2.31
C SER A 48 5.76 -13.20 -2.59
N PRO A 49 6.11 -13.56 -3.83
CA PRO A 49 6.46 -14.94 -4.16
C PRO A 49 7.68 -15.38 -3.34
N PRO A 50 7.75 -16.64 -2.86
CA PRO A 50 8.95 -17.16 -2.20
C PRO A 50 10.19 -16.98 -3.08
N ALA A 51 11.27 -16.50 -2.47
CA ALA A 51 12.56 -16.17 -3.10
C ALA A 51 12.52 -15.08 -4.19
N GLY A 52 11.40 -14.37 -4.36
CA GLY A 52 11.23 -13.34 -5.40
C GLY A 52 11.02 -11.92 -4.86
N GLY A 53 11.42 -11.64 -3.61
CA GLY A 53 11.21 -10.34 -2.98
C GLY A 53 9.77 -10.11 -2.52
N THR A 54 9.50 -8.86 -2.14
CA THR A 54 8.16 -8.39 -1.78
C THR A 54 7.89 -7.07 -2.47
N THR A 55 6.71 -6.94 -3.07
CA THR A 55 6.14 -5.67 -3.53
C THR A 55 4.85 -5.41 -2.78
N VAL A 56 4.76 -4.22 -2.18
CA VAL A 56 3.58 -3.72 -1.51
C VAL A 56 3.10 -2.48 -2.24
N THR A 57 1.82 -2.48 -2.63
CA THR A 57 1.17 -1.36 -3.31
C THR A 57 0.01 -0.87 -2.45
N ALA A 58 0.01 0.41 -2.11
CA ALA A 58 -1.10 1.08 -1.46
C ALA A 58 -1.75 2.10 -2.39
N GLU A 59 -3.07 2.09 -2.44
CA GLU A 59 -3.89 3.03 -3.19
C GLU A 59 -4.78 3.78 -2.19
N LEU A 60 -4.76 5.11 -2.24
CA LEU A 60 -5.57 5.95 -1.36
C LEU A 60 -6.25 7.07 -2.15
N PRO A 61 -7.54 7.32 -1.96
CA PRO A 61 -8.16 8.55 -2.44
C PRO A 61 -7.47 9.78 -1.85
N ILE A 62 -7.24 10.79 -2.68
CA ILE A 62 -6.76 12.10 -2.25
C ILE A 62 -7.94 13.05 -2.37
N PRO A 63 -8.41 13.66 -1.28
CA PRO A 63 -9.44 14.68 -1.36
C PRO A 63 -9.03 15.75 -2.38
N ALA A 64 -10.00 16.26 -3.14
CA ALA A 64 -9.78 17.46 -3.94
C ALA A 64 -9.14 18.51 -3.03
N ALA A 65 -8.08 19.14 -3.51
CA ALA A 65 -7.34 20.12 -2.71
C ALA A 65 -8.35 21.12 -2.13
N SER A 66 -8.49 21.11 -0.80
CA SER A 66 -9.30 22.11 -0.15
C SER A 66 -8.59 23.44 -0.35
N THR A 67 -9.08 24.25 -1.29
CA THR A 67 -8.83 25.69 -1.28
C THR A 67 -9.55 26.24 -0.05
N ALA A 68 -8.94 26.06 1.12
CA ALA A 68 -9.29 26.82 2.30
C ALA A 68 -9.01 28.29 1.99
N ARG A 69 -10.03 29.14 2.18
CA ARG A 69 -9.90 30.60 2.20
C ARG A 69 -9.27 31.07 3.50
#